data_AF-C3XZB2-F1
#
_entry.id   AF-C3XZB2-F1
#
_cell.length_a   1.000
_cell.length_b   1.000
_cell.length_c   1.000
_cell.angle_alpha   90.00
_cell.angle_beta   90.00
_cell.angle_gamma   90.00
#
_symmetry.space_group_name_H-M   'P 1'
#
loop_
_entity.id
_entity.type
_entity.pdbx_description
1 polymer ?
#
loop_
_entity_poly.entity_id
_entity_poly.type
_entity_poly.pdbx_seq_one_letter_code
_entity_poly.pdbx_strand_id
1 'polypeptide(L)'
;LGCDVWRDVSLYAEKDGCERQQISVDACKGRCDTWQIPHLTPPFRTSSHTVCTYDRVETRTTQLQNCQPGVDPTYVYHNAVSCRCAMCHAHNTSCETLV
;
A
#
# COMPACT_ATOMS: atom_id res chain seq x y z
N LEU A 1 -18.36 -5.12 4.37
CA LEU A 1 -17.06 -4.51 4.71
C LEU A 1 -16.13 -4.87 3.56
N GLY A 2 -15.98 -3.98 2.58
CA GLY A 2 -15.23 -4.24 1.34
C GLY A 2 -13.78 -3.80 1.45
N CYS A 3 -13.11 -3.74 0.30
CA CYS A 3 -11.79 -3.13 0.09
C CYS A 3 -11.96 -1.80 -0.62
N ASP A 4 -11.68 -0.70 0.07
CA ASP A 4 -12.06 0.64 -0.37
C ASP A 4 -10.90 1.63 -0.21
N VAL A 5 -11.00 2.77 -0.90
CA VAL A 5 -10.05 3.89 -0.76
C VAL A 5 -10.36 4.62 0.55
N TRP A 6 -9.39 4.60 1.46
CA TRP A 6 -9.36 5.41 2.68
C TRP A 6 -8.64 6.73 2.38
N ARG A 7 -9.41 7.83 2.38
CA ARG A 7 -8.94 9.15 1.95
C ARG A 7 -8.36 9.98 3.08
N ASP A 8 -7.50 10.92 2.69
CA ASP A 8 -6.96 11.98 3.56
C ASP A 8 -6.27 11.44 4.83
N VAL A 9 -5.55 10.33 4.69
CA VAL A 9 -4.83 9.69 5.78
C VAL A 9 -3.52 10.43 6.03
N SER A 10 -3.28 10.85 7.27
CA SER A 10 -2.01 11.47 7.65
C SER A 10 -0.93 10.39 7.85
N LEU A 11 0.07 10.39 6.96
CA LEU A 11 1.24 9.52 7.02
C LEU A 11 2.52 10.38 7.06
N TYR A 12 3.60 9.83 7.61
CA TYR A 12 4.88 10.52 7.64
C TYR A 12 5.66 10.31 6.34
N ALA A 13 6.07 11.40 5.71
CA ALA A 13 7.10 11.43 4.69
C ALA A 13 8.46 11.58 5.35
N GLU A 14 9.37 10.67 5.01
CA GLU A 14 10.73 10.60 5.54
C GLU A 14 11.70 10.54 4.36
N LYS A 15 12.64 11.49 4.31
CA LYS A 15 13.71 11.56 3.31
C LYS A 15 14.99 11.96 4.02
N ASP A 16 16.06 11.21 3.79
CA ASP A 16 17.35 11.50 4.41
C ASP A 16 17.81 12.92 4.09
N GLY A 17 18.19 13.66 5.14
CA GLY A 17 18.63 15.05 5.02
C GLY A 17 17.50 16.08 5.01
N CYS A 18 16.22 15.69 5.14
CA CYS A 18 15.08 16.59 5.34
C CYS A 18 14.36 16.32 6.66
N GLU A 19 13.53 17.27 7.10
CA GLU A 19 12.67 17.07 8.27
C GLU A 19 11.54 16.05 7.97
N ARG A 20 11.19 15.25 8.98
CA ARG A 20 10.04 14.33 8.94
C ARG A 20 8.73 15.11 8.98
N GLN A 21 7.85 14.88 8.01
CA GLN A 21 6.61 15.68 7.86
C GLN A 21 5.38 14.82 7.66
N GLN A 22 4.24 15.27 8.16
CA GLN A 22 2.95 14.63 7.86
C GLN A 22 2.46 15.09 6.48
N ILE A 23 2.03 14.13 5.67
CA ILE A 23 1.40 14.35 4.37
C ILE A 23 0.05 13.62 4.31
N SER A 24 -0.90 14.18 3.57
CA SER A 24 -2.20 13.55 3.31
C SER A 24 -2.08 12.59 2.12
N VAL A 25 -2.44 11.33 2.36
CA VAL A 25 -2.34 10.23 1.40
C VAL A 25 -3.67 9.49 1.32
N ASP A 26 -4.04 9.07 0.11
CA ASP A 26 -5.13 8.14 -0.10
C ASP A 26 -4.58 6.71 -0.14
N ALA A 27 -5.10 5.82 0.70
CA ALA A 27 -4.58 4.45 0.87
C ALA A 27 -5.69 3.40 0.74
N CYS A 28 -5.34 2.14 0.50
CA CYS A 28 -6.31 1.04 0.48
C CYS A 28 -6.52 0.45 1.88
N LYS A 29 -7.77 0.23 2.27
CA LYS A 29 -8.13 -0.40 3.54
C LYS A 29 -9.40 -1.21 3.39
N GLY A 30 -9.41 -2.39 4.00
CA GLY A 30 -10.61 -3.20 4.01
C GLY A 30 -10.42 -4.67 4.32
N ARG A 31 -11.45 -5.46 4.00
CA ARG A 31 -11.46 -6.91 4.13
C ARG A 31 -11.72 -7.54 2.77
N CYS A 32 -11.14 -8.72 2.57
CA CYS A 32 -11.30 -9.51 1.36
C CYS A 32 -11.73 -10.92 1.73
N ASP A 33 -12.59 -11.50 0.90
CA ASP A 33 -13.01 -12.88 1.06
C ASP A 33 -11.86 -13.81 0.69
N THR A 34 -11.66 -14.82 1.53
CA THR A 34 -10.65 -15.86 1.33
C THR A 34 -11.29 -17.22 1.53
N TRP A 35 -10.74 -18.24 0.87
CA TRP A 35 -11.27 -19.58 0.98
C TRP A 35 -10.20 -20.63 0.70
N GLN A 36 -10.46 -21.84 1.20
CA GLN A 36 -9.68 -23.04 0.93
C GLN A 36 -10.62 -24.23 0.77
N ILE A 37 -10.46 -24.98 -0.30
CA ILE A 37 -11.23 -26.20 -0.58
C ILE A 37 -10.26 -27.38 -0.57
N PRO A 38 -10.49 -28.42 0.27
CA PRO A 38 -9.68 -29.62 0.28
C PRO A 38 -10.00 -30.54 -0.91
N HIS A 39 -9.01 -31.30 -1.35
CA HIS A 39 -9.13 -32.30 -2.43
C HIS A 39 -8.62 -33.67 -1.94
N LEU A 40 -9.15 -34.75 -2.53
CA LEU A 40 -8.72 -36.12 -2.21
C LEU A 40 -7.39 -36.48 -2.87
N THR A 41 -7.01 -35.81 -3.96
CA THR A 41 -5.77 -36.05 -4.70
C THR A 41 -4.80 -34.87 -4.57
N PRO A 42 -3.49 -35.08 -4.73
CA PRO A 42 -2.50 -33.99 -4.72
C PRO A 42 -2.87 -32.86 -5.70
N PRO A 43 -2.73 -31.57 -5.31
CA PRO A 43 -2.04 -31.03 -4.12
C PRO A 43 -2.90 -30.97 -2.83
N PHE A 44 -4.00 -31.73 -2.76
CA PHE A 44 -4.90 -31.88 -1.60
C PHE A 44 -5.66 -30.61 -1.16
N ARG A 45 -5.40 -29.46 -1.78
CA ARG A 45 -6.19 -28.23 -1.55
C ARG A 45 -6.05 -27.24 -2.71
N THR A 46 -7.07 -26.42 -2.89
CA THR A 46 -7.00 -25.16 -3.63
C THR A 46 -7.34 -24.03 -2.66
N SER A 47 -6.56 -22.95 -2.69
CA SER A 47 -6.73 -21.80 -1.80
C SER A 47 -6.72 -20.50 -2.60
N SER A 48 -7.57 -19.56 -2.22
CA SER A 48 -7.57 -18.18 -2.72
C SER A 48 -7.43 -17.22 -1.54
N HIS A 49 -6.23 -16.71 -1.35
CA HIS A 49 -5.90 -15.79 -0.26
C HIS A 49 -5.56 -14.42 -0.86
N THR A 50 -6.60 -13.60 -1.07
CA THR A 50 -6.44 -12.23 -1.57
C THR A 50 -6.34 -11.23 -0.42
N VAL A 51 -5.61 -10.14 -0.64
CA VAL A 51 -5.48 -9.01 0.28
C VAL A 51 -6.07 -7.75 -0.34
N CYS A 52 -6.47 -6.80 0.50
CA CYS A 52 -6.90 -5.49 0.02
C CYS A 52 -5.67 -4.68 -0.40
N THR A 53 -5.59 -4.36 -1.69
CA THR A 53 -4.44 -3.65 -2.27
C THR A 53 -4.90 -2.65 -3.33
N TYR A 54 -3.96 -1.85 -3.82
CA TYR A 54 -4.19 -0.89 -4.89
C TYR A 54 -4.50 -1.60 -6.22
N ASP A 55 -5.51 -1.08 -6.90
CA ASP A 55 -5.83 -1.43 -8.28
C ASP A 55 -5.16 -0.42 -9.23
N ARG A 56 -5.34 0.87 -8.94
CA ARG A 56 -4.67 1.97 -9.63
C ARG A 56 -4.14 2.98 -8.63
N VAL A 57 -2.99 3.54 -8.96
CA VAL A 57 -2.33 4.58 -8.17
C VAL A 57 -2.06 5.81 -9.03
N GLU A 58 -2.00 6.96 -8.38
CA GLU A 58 -1.57 8.22 -8.96
C GLU A 58 -0.29 8.68 -8.28
N THR A 59 0.71 9.07 -9.08
CA THR A 59 1.97 9.60 -8.55
C THR A 59 1.79 11.08 -8.19
N ARG A 60 2.19 11.42 -6.97
CA ARG A 60 2.12 12.78 -6.41
C ARG A 60 3.50 13.21 -5.94
N THR A 61 3.70 14.51 -5.89
CA THR A 61 4.94 15.15 -5.43
C THR A 61 4.63 16.21 -4.39
N THR A 62 5.50 16.33 -3.40
CA THR A 62 5.47 17.41 -2.42
C THR A 62 6.89 17.90 -2.13
N GLN A 63 7.01 19.06 -1.48
CA GLN A 63 8.28 19.68 -1.13
C GLN A 63 8.47 19.62 0.39
N LEU A 64 9.46 18.84 0.83
CA LEU A 64 9.81 18.74 2.24
C LEU A 64 10.54 20.02 2.70
N GLN A 65 10.31 20.40 3.96
CA GLN A 65 10.95 21.58 4.54
C GLN A 65 12.23 21.21 5.30
N ASN A 66 13.03 22.23 5.60
CA ASN A 66 14.22 22.12 6.46
C ASN A 66 15.22 21.06 5.98
N CYS A 67 15.41 20.96 4.68
CA CYS A 67 16.42 20.09 4.08
C CYS A 67 17.83 20.68 4.21
N GLN A 68 18.83 19.80 4.34
CA GLN A 68 20.25 20.16 4.36
C GLN A 68 20.68 20.80 3.02
N PRO A 69 21.72 21.65 3.02
CA PRO A 69 22.23 22.25 1.78
C PRO A 69 22.60 21.20 0.73
N GLY A 70 22.04 21.35 -0.48
CA GLY A 70 22.29 20.43 -1.61
C GLY A 70 21.37 19.22 -1.68
N VAL A 71 20.48 19.00 -0.70
CA VAL A 71 19.45 17.96 -0.74
C VAL A 71 18.24 18.48 -1.51
N ASP A 72 17.78 17.72 -2.51
CA ASP A 72 16.53 18.02 -3.23
C ASP A 72 15.32 17.84 -2.29
N PRO A 73 14.46 18.86 -2.07
CA PRO A 73 13.29 18.74 -1.22
C PRO A 73 12.14 17.91 -1.83
N THR A 74 12.23 17.54 -3.11
CA THR A 74 11.16 16.82 -3.80
C THR A 74 10.96 15.41 -3.23
N TYR A 75 9.75 15.12 -2.75
CA TYR A 75 9.33 13.81 -2.27
C TYR A 75 8.21 13.27 -3.17
N VAL A 76 8.42 12.08 -3.75
CA VAL A 76 7.47 11.41 -4.63
C VAL A 76 6.75 10.33 -3.84
N TYR A 77 5.43 10.27 -3.95
CA TYR A 77 4.59 9.28 -3.29
C TYR A 77 3.41 8.88 -4.17
N HIS A 78 2.64 7.89 -3.72
CA HIS A 78 1.52 7.34 -4.48
C HIS A 78 0.22 7.42 -3.68
N ASN A 79 -0.82 7.95 -4.31
CA ASN A 79 -2.19 7.91 -3.81
C ASN A 79 -2.96 6.76 -4.48
N ALA A 80 -3.79 6.06 -3.71
CA ALA A 80 -4.70 5.05 -4.22
C ALA A 80 -5.90 5.70 -4.93
N VAL A 81 -6.04 5.43 -6.22
CA VAL A 81 -7.18 5.88 -7.04
C VAL A 81 -8.34 4.88 -6.95
N SER A 82 -8.01 3.59 -6.96
CA SER A 82 -8.94 2.48 -6.74
C SER A 82 -8.26 1.36 -5.96
N CYS A 83 -9.06 0.61 -5.22
CA CYS A 83 -8.63 -0.54 -4.43
C CYS A 83 -9.38 -1.80 -4.87
N ARG A 84 -8.75 -2.95 -4.73
CA ARG A 84 -9.36 -4.25 -5.03
C ARG A 84 -8.80 -5.37 -4.15
N CYS A 85 -9.54 -6.46 -4.06
CA CYS A 85 -9.03 -7.71 -3.52
C CYS A 85 -8.26 -8.46 -4.61
N ALA A 86 -6.96 -8.63 -4.41
CA ALA A 86 -6.08 -9.35 -5.33
C ALA A 86 -5.00 -10.12 -4.58
N MET A 87 -4.28 -11.02 -5.27
CA MET A 87 -3.08 -11.61 -4.69
C MET A 87 -2.04 -10.52 -4.43
N CYS A 88 -1.31 -10.66 -3.31
CA CYS A 88 -0.20 -9.76 -3.02
C CYS A 88 0.97 -10.05 -3.97
N HIS A 89 1.46 -9.02 -4.66
CA HIS A 89 2.60 -9.14 -5.56
C HIS A 89 3.84 -8.53 -4.90
N ALA A 90 4.80 -9.38 -4.55
CA ALA A 90 6.05 -8.97 -3.90
C ALA A 90 6.95 -8.07 -4.78
N HIS A 91 6.63 -7.92 -6.06
CA HIS A 91 7.36 -7.04 -6.98
C HIS A 91 7.22 -5.55 -6.62
N ASN A 92 6.08 -5.13 -6.08
CA ASN A 92 5.78 -3.72 -5.78
C ASN A 92 5.19 -3.48 -4.38
N THR A 93 4.91 -4.55 -3.63
CA THR A 93 4.29 -4.49 -2.30
C THR A 93 5.09 -5.36 -1.35
N SER A 94 5.39 -4.89 -0.14
CA SER A 94 5.85 -5.81 0.90
C SER A 94 4.68 -6.66 1.39
N CYS A 95 4.76 -7.97 1.17
CA CYS A 95 3.73 -8.94 1.52
C CYS A 95 4.09 -9.59 2.87
N GLU A 96 3.97 -8.82 3.95
CA GLU A 96 4.33 -9.25 5.30
C GLU A 96 3.09 -9.47 6.17
N THR A 97 3.23 -10.39 7.13
CA THR A 97 2.29 -10.51 8.25
C THR A 97 2.89 -9.76 9.43
N LEU A 98 2.14 -8.84 10.03
CA LEU A 98 2.54 -8.21 11.29
C LEU A 98 2.62 -9.28 12.39
N VAL A 99 3.79 -9.41 13.03
CA VAL A 99 4.06 -10.33 14.15
C VAL A 99 3.95 -9.58 15.47
#